data_AF-A0AAE3AQ80-F1
#
_entry.id   AF-A0AAE3AQ80-F1
#
_cell.length_a   1.000
_cell.length_b   1.000
_cell.length_c   1.000
_cell.angle_alpha   90.00
_cell.angle_beta   90.00
_cell.angle_gamma   90.00
#
_symmetry.space_group_name_H-M   'P 1'
#
loop_
_entity.id
_entity.type
_entity.pdbx_description
1 polymer ?
#
loop_
_entity_poly.entity_id
_entity_poly.type
_entity_poly.pdbx_seq_one_letter_code
_entity_poly.pdbx_strand_id
1 'polypeptide(L)'
;MRDITLCHPRLQKLAVQMVESAKRQNLKIKIGETFRTVAEQDALYAQGRTKPGKIVTNAPGKNYSSYHQWGTAFDVYRDDGHGAYNESGKFFERVGAIGVSLGLEWGGNWKTIVDKPHFQLPDWGSSTSGIKNVYRNPEEFMKTWYLEHVPVGWKKEDGGWRFYYRDGRGRYVRNDWYCDNGVWYWFDGAGYMVTDTWYRYKDHWYYLGEDGSMRTGQITVDGKWYCLDLEGRMMTEPVVLTPDQNGALWMPGIAK
;
A
#
# COMPACT_ATOMS: atom_id res chain seq x y z
N MET A 1 23.43 13.95 -2.95
CA MET A 1 22.45 12.86 -3.01
C MET A 1 21.10 13.49 -2.77
N ARG A 2 20.19 13.43 -3.74
CA ARG A 2 18.84 13.94 -3.55
C ARG A 2 18.01 12.97 -2.70
N ASP A 3 17.02 13.51 -2.02
CA ASP A 3 16.16 12.77 -1.12
C ASP A 3 15.21 11.86 -1.90
N ILE A 4 15.35 10.54 -1.76
CA ILE A 4 14.49 9.56 -2.40
C ILE A 4 13.10 9.50 -1.75
N THR A 5 12.95 9.98 -0.51
CA THR A 5 11.67 9.95 0.21
C THR A 5 10.62 10.87 -0.38
N LEU A 6 11.02 11.80 -1.26
CA LEU A 6 10.14 12.66 -2.05
C LEU A 6 9.55 11.99 -3.29
N CYS A 7 9.97 10.76 -3.61
CA CYS A 7 9.44 9.98 -4.73
C CYS A 7 8.30 9.04 -4.31
N HIS A 8 7.62 8.44 -5.29
CA HIS A 8 6.54 7.50 -5.10
C HIS A 8 6.95 6.34 -4.16
N PRO A 9 6.14 5.95 -3.15
CA PRO A 9 6.55 4.94 -2.16
C PRO A 9 7.05 3.61 -2.75
N ARG A 10 6.38 3.10 -3.80
CA ARG A 10 6.89 1.94 -4.55
C ARG A 10 8.27 2.18 -5.18
N LEU A 11 8.53 3.37 -5.74
CA LEU A 11 9.83 3.70 -6.31
C LEU A 11 10.92 3.74 -5.23
N GLN A 12 10.61 4.24 -4.02
CA GLN A 12 11.55 4.23 -2.89
C GLN A 12 12.01 2.80 -2.56
N LYS A 13 11.07 1.86 -2.46
CA LYS A 13 11.35 0.44 -2.20
C LYS A 13 12.22 -0.17 -3.30
N LEU A 14 11.86 0.05 -4.57
CA LEU A 14 12.61 -0.48 -5.71
C LEU A 14 14.02 0.10 -5.77
N ALA A 15 14.20 1.39 -5.47
CA ALA A 15 15.51 2.03 -5.46
C ALA A 15 16.43 1.42 -4.39
N VAL A 16 15.92 1.15 -3.18
CA VAL A 16 16.68 0.44 -2.12
C VAL A 16 17.07 -0.97 -2.58
N GLN A 17 16.10 -1.76 -3.08
CA GLN A 17 16.35 -3.11 -3.58
C GLN A 17 17.37 -3.13 -4.72
N MET A 18 17.35 -2.11 -5.59
CA MET A 18 18.27 -1.98 -6.71
C MET A 18 19.70 -1.70 -6.21
N VAL A 19 19.89 -0.77 -5.27
CA VAL A 19 21.20 -0.48 -4.68
C VAL A 19 21.79 -1.72 -3.98
N GLU A 20 20.97 -2.45 -3.22
CA GLU A 20 21.39 -3.68 -2.55
C GLU A 20 21.75 -4.80 -3.55
N SER A 21 20.96 -4.95 -4.61
CA SER A 21 21.20 -5.95 -5.65
C SER A 21 22.44 -5.62 -6.48
N ALA A 22 22.67 -4.35 -6.79
CA ALA A 22 23.89 -3.88 -7.45
C ALA A 22 25.12 -4.14 -6.58
N LYS A 23 25.05 -3.82 -5.27
CA LYS A 23 26.13 -4.09 -4.32
C LYS A 23 26.50 -5.58 -4.25
N ARG A 24 25.50 -6.48 -4.25
CA ARG A 24 25.73 -7.95 -4.28
C ARG A 24 26.45 -8.43 -5.55
N GLN A 25 26.34 -7.68 -6.65
CA GLN A 25 27.04 -7.96 -7.91
C GLN A 25 28.33 -7.14 -8.09
N ASN A 26 28.83 -6.57 -7.00
CA ASN A 26 30.01 -5.70 -6.97
C ASN A 26 29.89 -4.46 -7.88
N LEU A 27 28.67 -3.93 -8.05
CA LEU A 27 28.36 -2.70 -8.75
C LEU A 27 28.00 -1.63 -7.71
N LYS A 28 28.97 -0.78 -7.34
CA LYS A 28 28.73 0.29 -6.37
C LYS A 28 28.03 1.45 -7.05
N ILE A 29 26.75 1.64 -6.70
CA ILE A 29 25.94 2.75 -7.19
C ILE A 29 25.40 3.58 -6.02
N LYS A 30 25.14 4.85 -6.29
CA LYS A 30 24.40 5.76 -5.42
C LYS A 30 23.31 6.48 -6.20
N ILE A 31 22.24 6.87 -5.52
CA ILE A 31 21.17 7.67 -6.10
C ILE A 31 21.65 9.13 -6.18
N GLY A 32 21.62 9.69 -7.39
CA GLY A 32 22.05 11.06 -7.69
C GLY A 32 20.87 12.02 -7.66
N GLU A 33 19.93 11.80 -8.58
CA GLU A 33 18.76 12.65 -8.81
C GLU A 33 17.46 11.90 -8.46
N THR A 34 16.46 12.62 -7.94
CA THR A 34 15.17 12.07 -7.50
C THR A 34 14.05 13.03 -7.93
N PHE A 35 13.14 13.42 -7.02
CA PHE A 35 12.13 14.43 -7.29
C PHE A 35 12.75 15.76 -7.70
N ARG A 36 12.09 16.44 -8.64
CA ARG A 36 12.51 17.74 -9.16
C ARG A 36 11.31 18.67 -9.31
N THR A 37 11.41 19.86 -8.73
CA THR A 37 10.39 20.90 -8.87
C THR A 37 10.37 21.51 -10.28
N VAL A 38 9.32 22.26 -10.61
CA VAL A 38 9.21 23.00 -11.89
C VAL A 38 10.41 23.95 -12.08
N ALA A 39 10.74 24.74 -11.05
CA ALA A 39 11.83 25.71 -11.12
C ALA A 39 13.19 25.05 -11.35
N GLU A 40 13.44 23.92 -10.71
CA GLU A 40 14.67 23.15 -10.93
C GLU A 40 14.73 22.55 -12.33
N GLN A 41 13.61 22.04 -12.86
CA GLN A 41 13.55 21.52 -14.22
C GLN A 41 13.76 22.62 -15.27
N ASP A 42 13.18 23.81 -15.08
CA ASP A 42 13.40 24.95 -15.97
C ASP A 42 14.87 25.43 -15.93
N ALA A 43 15.53 25.37 -14.76
CA ALA A 43 16.95 25.69 -14.65
C ALA A 43 17.84 24.73 -15.43
N LEU A 44 17.52 23.43 -15.46
CA LEU A 44 18.22 22.44 -16.30
C LEU A 44 17.92 22.64 -17.79
N TYR A 45 16.66 22.95 -18.13
CA TYR A 45 16.28 23.24 -19.51
C TYR A 45 17.03 24.46 -20.08
N ALA A 46 17.35 25.45 -19.24
CA ALA A 46 18.13 26.62 -19.64
C ALA A 46 19.59 26.32 -20.01
N GLN A 47 20.19 25.22 -19.51
CA GLN A 47 21.59 24.86 -19.80
C GLN A 47 21.79 24.53 -21.28
N GLY A 48 22.85 25.09 -21.87
CA GLY A 48 23.13 24.99 -23.30
C GLY A 48 22.16 25.77 -24.20
N ARG A 49 21.25 26.56 -23.61
CA ARG A 49 20.30 27.43 -24.32
C ARG A 49 20.48 28.89 -23.93
N THR A 50 20.08 29.23 -22.72
CA THR A 50 20.18 30.58 -22.15
C THR A 50 21.25 30.68 -21.06
N LYS A 51 21.80 29.54 -20.62
CA LYS A 51 22.96 29.44 -19.71
C LYS A 51 24.05 28.57 -20.35
N PRO A 52 25.34 28.82 -20.08
CA PRO A 52 26.42 27.93 -20.50
C PRO A 52 26.25 26.49 -19.95
N GLY A 53 26.69 25.49 -20.71
CA GLY A 53 26.63 24.07 -20.32
C GLY A 53 26.17 23.15 -21.45
N LYS A 54 26.24 21.84 -21.23
CA LYS A 54 25.66 20.85 -22.15
C LYS A 54 24.14 20.81 -21.96
N ILE A 55 23.40 20.57 -23.05
CA ILE A 55 21.97 20.27 -22.95
C ILE A 55 21.82 18.91 -22.27
N VAL A 56 21.19 18.91 -21.09
CA VAL A 56 20.94 17.69 -20.29
C VAL A 56 19.47 17.28 -20.30
N THR A 57 18.58 18.13 -20.83
CA THR A 57 17.15 17.83 -20.95
C THR A 57 16.50 18.61 -22.09
N ASN A 58 15.45 18.00 -22.67
CA ASN A 58 14.57 18.64 -23.66
C ASN A 58 13.21 19.05 -23.07
N ALA A 59 12.96 18.81 -21.78
CA ALA A 59 11.68 19.05 -21.13
C ALA A 59 11.69 20.39 -20.38
N PRO A 60 10.87 21.38 -20.76
CA PRO A 60 10.56 22.52 -19.91
C PRO A 60 9.78 22.06 -18.66
N GLY A 61 10.03 22.71 -17.52
CA GLY A 61 9.37 22.41 -16.25
C GLY A 61 7.87 22.64 -16.29
N LYS A 62 7.40 23.74 -16.90
CA LYS A 62 5.98 24.12 -16.93
C LYS A 62 5.02 23.08 -17.54
N ASN A 63 5.53 22.13 -18.31
CA ASN A 63 4.72 21.12 -19.02
C ASN A 63 4.73 19.74 -18.34
N TYR A 64 5.41 19.60 -17.20
CA TYR A 64 5.56 18.34 -16.46
C TYR A 64 6.04 17.18 -17.37
N SER A 65 6.96 17.48 -18.29
CA SER A 65 7.41 16.52 -19.29
C SER A 65 8.56 15.62 -18.81
N SER A 66 9.00 15.76 -17.55
CA SER A 66 9.98 14.89 -16.91
C SER A 66 9.34 14.06 -15.81
N TYR A 67 9.65 12.76 -15.76
CA TYR A 67 9.18 11.87 -14.71
C TYR A 67 9.74 12.20 -13.32
N HIS A 68 10.86 12.93 -13.22
CA HIS A 68 11.33 13.46 -11.94
C HIS A 68 10.36 14.47 -11.33
N GLN A 69 9.62 15.22 -12.15
CA GLN A 69 8.59 16.15 -11.67
C GLN A 69 7.34 15.43 -11.16
N TRP A 70 7.12 14.20 -11.61
CA TRP A 70 6.08 13.32 -11.09
C TRP A 70 6.59 12.49 -9.91
N GLY A 71 7.87 12.58 -9.53
CA GLY A 71 8.48 11.76 -8.48
C GLY A 71 8.40 10.26 -8.74
N THR A 72 8.36 9.84 -10.01
CA THR A 72 8.34 8.43 -10.41
C THR A 72 9.63 7.98 -11.07
N ALA A 73 10.68 8.81 -11.00
CA ALA A 73 12.00 8.53 -11.55
C ALA A 73 13.14 8.86 -10.57
N PHE A 74 14.27 8.19 -10.75
CA PHE A 74 15.54 8.51 -10.11
C PHE A 74 16.71 8.21 -11.06
N ASP A 75 17.83 8.92 -10.85
CA ASP A 75 19.08 8.65 -11.56
C ASP A 75 20.10 8.06 -10.60
N VAL A 76 20.92 7.15 -11.11
CA VAL A 76 22.05 6.58 -10.36
C VAL A 76 23.38 7.01 -10.94
N TYR A 77 24.42 7.00 -10.10
CA TYR A 77 25.79 7.18 -10.54
C TYR A 77 26.71 6.12 -9.94
N ARG A 78 27.83 5.89 -10.63
CA ARG A 78 28.88 4.95 -10.23
C ARG A 78 29.68 5.51 -9.05
N ASP A 79 29.83 4.72 -7.99
CA ASP A 79 30.44 5.11 -6.71
C ASP A 79 31.57 4.15 -6.31
N ASP A 80 32.46 3.82 -7.25
CA ASP A 80 33.62 2.94 -7.02
C ASP A 80 34.97 3.65 -7.22
N GLY A 81 34.97 4.98 -7.39
CA GLY A 81 36.18 5.78 -7.57
C GLY A 81 36.67 5.92 -9.03
N HIS A 82 36.04 5.24 -10.00
CA HIS A 82 36.42 5.33 -11.42
C HIS A 82 35.76 6.50 -12.19
N GLY A 83 34.94 7.29 -11.50
CA GLY A 83 34.17 8.40 -12.06
C GLY A 83 32.68 8.08 -12.21
N ALA A 84 31.83 9.05 -11.88
CA ALA A 84 30.38 8.90 -11.71
C ALA A 84 29.64 8.36 -12.95
N TYR A 85 30.14 8.63 -14.14
CA TYR A 85 29.53 8.24 -15.42
C TYR A 85 30.48 7.41 -16.30
N ASN A 86 31.48 6.77 -15.67
CA ASN A 86 32.44 5.91 -16.36
C ASN A 86 31.81 4.57 -16.73
N GLU A 87 31.88 4.20 -18.01
CA GLU A 87 31.26 3.00 -18.58
C GLU A 87 32.18 1.78 -18.75
N SER A 88 33.40 1.83 -18.21
CA SER A 88 34.31 0.67 -18.22
C SER A 88 33.63 -0.56 -17.63
N GLY A 89 33.67 -1.66 -18.39
CA GLY A 89 33.06 -2.94 -18.01
C GLY A 89 31.55 -3.00 -18.22
N LYS A 90 30.98 -2.16 -19.11
CA LYS A 90 29.54 -2.08 -19.38
C LYS A 90 28.73 -1.84 -18.11
N PHE A 91 29.20 -0.89 -17.30
CA PHE A 91 28.74 -0.70 -15.92
C PHE A 91 27.24 -0.41 -15.86
N PHE A 92 26.76 0.60 -16.60
CA PHE A 92 25.34 0.97 -16.57
C PHE A 92 24.45 -0.04 -17.30
N GLU A 93 24.97 -0.83 -18.25
CA GLU A 93 24.20 -1.94 -18.83
C GLU A 93 23.90 -3.02 -17.79
N ARG A 94 24.89 -3.37 -16.97
CA ARG A 94 24.72 -4.35 -15.89
C ARG A 94 23.79 -3.81 -14.79
N VAL A 95 23.93 -2.53 -14.43
CA VAL A 95 23.03 -1.87 -13.48
C VAL A 95 21.61 -1.75 -14.06
N GLY A 96 21.49 -1.45 -15.35
CA GLY A 96 20.24 -1.43 -16.12
C GLY A 96 19.48 -2.73 -16.05
N ALA A 97 20.16 -3.86 -16.28
CA ALA A 97 19.58 -5.19 -16.19
C ALA A 97 19.01 -5.49 -14.79
N ILE A 98 19.65 -5.00 -13.72
CA ILE A 98 19.13 -5.13 -12.35
C ILE A 98 17.84 -4.34 -12.20
N GLY A 99 17.82 -3.07 -12.61
CA GLY A 99 16.60 -2.25 -12.53
C GLY A 99 15.43 -2.88 -13.30
N VAL A 100 15.69 -3.36 -14.52
CA VAL A 100 14.68 -4.08 -15.33
C VAL A 100 14.19 -5.35 -14.62
N SER A 101 15.08 -6.13 -14.01
CA SER A 101 14.69 -7.34 -13.26
C SER A 101 13.79 -7.06 -12.04
N LEU A 102 13.86 -5.84 -11.49
CA LEU A 102 13.03 -5.38 -10.39
C LEU A 102 11.72 -4.72 -10.86
N GLY A 103 11.48 -4.68 -12.18
CA GLY A 103 10.27 -4.09 -12.78
C GLY A 103 10.35 -2.59 -13.03
N LEU A 104 11.54 -1.98 -13.01
CA LEU A 104 11.74 -0.59 -13.45
C LEU A 104 11.90 -0.52 -14.97
N GLU A 105 11.41 0.57 -15.56
CA GLU A 105 11.86 0.97 -16.89
C GLU A 105 13.24 1.63 -16.77
N TRP A 106 14.14 1.28 -17.68
CA TRP A 106 15.52 1.78 -17.72
C TRP A 106 15.75 2.65 -18.96
N GLY A 107 16.26 3.87 -18.76
CA GLY A 107 16.49 4.84 -19.83
C GLY A 107 17.58 4.44 -20.84
N GLY A 108 18.42 3.46 -20.49
CA GLY A 108 19.37 2.85 -21.43
C GLY A 108 18.70 2.02 -22.54
N ASN A 109 17.43 1.63 -22.38
CA ASN A 109 16.65 0.92 -23.40
C ASN A 109 15.95 1.87 -24.38
N TRP A 110 16.01 3.20 -24.17
CA TRP A 110 15.37 4.16 -25.05
C TRP A 110 16.09 4.26 -26.41
N LYS A 111 15.36 4.64 -27.47
CA LYS A 111 15.94 4.83 -28.80
C LYS A 111 16.70 6.15 -28.88
N THR A 112 16.07 7.23 -28.43
CA THR A 112 16.63 8.58 -28.30
C THR A 112 15.78 9.38 -27.30
N ILE A 113 16.35 10.24 -26.45
CA ILE A 113 17.76 10.31 -26.05
C ILE A 113 18.04 9.15 -25.08
N VAL A 114 19.09 8.37 -25.30
CA VAL A 114 19.46 7.28 -24.40
C VAL A 114 19.99 7.86 -23.08
N ASP A 115 19.37 7.50 -21.96
CA ASP A 115 19.73 8.01 -20.64
C ASP A 115 20.04 6.85 -19.68
N LYS A 116 21.29 6.38 -19.70
CA LYS A 116 21.70 5.18 -18.97
C LYS A 116 21.64 5.30 -17.44
N PRO A 117 21.86 6.46 -16.82
CA PRO A 117 21.61 6.68 -15.39
C PRO A 117 20.15 6.55 -14.94
N HIS A 118 19.19 6.74 -15.84
CA HIS A 118 17.77 6.98 -15.52
C HIS A 118 16.95 5.70 -15.32
N PHE A 119 16.14 5.68 -14.26
CA PHE A 119 15.16 4.63 -13.97
C PHE A 119 13.81 5.24 -13.60
N GLN A 120 12.71 4.58 -13.99
CA GLN A 120 11.36 5.03 -13.68
C GLN A 120 10.35 3.90 -13.49
N LEU A 121 9.21 4.23 -12.88
CA LEU A 121 8.03 3.35 -12.86
C LEU A 121 7.42 3.26 -14.28
N PRO A 122 7.10 2.04 -14.79
CA PRO A 122 6.65 1.84 -16.18
C PRO A 122 5.15 2.12 -16.42
N ASP A 123 4.36 2.37 -15.37
CA ASP A 123 2.90 2.28 -15.37
C ASP A 123 2.20 3.28 -16.30
N TRP A 124 2.89 4.35 -16.69
CA TRP A 124 2.35 5.42 -17.53
C TRP A 124 3.03 5.50 -18.90
N GLY A 125 3.79 4.46 -19.27
CA GLY A 125 4.49 4.33 -20.54
C GLY A 125 5.81 5.11 -20.59
N SER A 126 6.55 5.00 -21.70
CA SER A 126 7.88 5.62 -21.83
C SER A 126 7.87 7.16 -21.93
N SER A 127 6.70 7.80 -21.89
CA SER A 127 6.56 9.27 -21.88
C SER A 127 5.50 9.73 -20.89
N THR A 128 5.65 10.92 -20.33
CA THR A 128 4.71 11.51 -19.35
C THR A 128 3.28 11.74 -19.88
N SER A 129 3.01 11.47 -21.16
CA SER A 129 1.67 11.58 -21.74
C SER A 129 0.65 10.69 -21.01
N GLY A 130 1.04 9.47 -20.60
CA GLY A 130 0.15 8.57 -19.88
C GLY A 130 -0.29 9.13 -18.54
N ILE A 131 0.65 9.64 -17.74
CA ILE A 131 0.34 10.17 -16.40
C ILE A 131 -0.44 11.49 -16.48
N LYS A 132 -0.16 12.33 -17.49
CA LYS A 132 -0.89 13.58 -17.77
C LYS A 132 -2.33 13.36 -18.25
N ASN A 133 -2.63 12.22 -18.85
CA ASN A 133 -4.00 11.88 -19.25
C ASN A 133 -4.88 11.50 -18.05
N VAL A 134 -4.26 11.05 -16.95
CA VAL A 134 -4.96 10.61 -15.74
C VAL A 134 -5.01 11.71 -14.69
N TYR A 135 -3.89 12.43 -14.51
CA TYR A 135 -3.74 13.42 -13.45
C TYR A 135 -3.47 14.80 -14.03
N ARG A 136 -4.15 15.81 -13.48
CA ARG A 136 -4.02 17.20 -13.91
C ARG A 136 -2.60 17.74 -13.75
N ASN A 137 -1.93 17.40 -12.66
CA ASN A 137 -0.58 17.85 -12.32
C ASN A 137 0.08 16.89 -11.31
N PRO A 138 1.39 17.03 -11.05
CA PRO A 138 2.08 16.18 -10.08
C PRO A 138 1.53 16.25 -8.65
N GLU A 139 1.02 17.39 -8.20
CA GLU A 139 0.48 17.55 -6.85
C GLU A 139 -0.76 16.66 -6.64
N GLU A 140 -1.69 16.67 -7.60
CA GLU A 140 -2.87 15.81 -7.58
C GLU A 140 -2.50 14.32 -7.65
N PHE A 141 -1.45 13.99 -8.40
CA PHE A 141 -0.93 12.63 -8.44
C PHE A 141 -0.34 12.21 -7.07
N MET A 142 0.48 13.06 -6.44
CA MET A 142 1.12 12.77 -5.15
C MET A 142 0.11 12.58 -4.02
N LYS A 143 -1.05 13.24 -4.08
CA LYS A 143 -2.16 13.01 -3.14
C LYS A 143 -2.66 11.55 -3.17
N THR A 144 -2.42 10.80 -4.23
CA THR A 144 -2.81 9.38 -4.35
C THR A 144 -1.83 8.41 -3.69
N TRP A 145 -0.58 8.81 -3.45
CA TRP A 145 0.49 7.91 -3.00
C TRP A 145 0.26 7.33 -1.60
N TYR A 146 -0.51 8.05 -0.79
CA TYR A 146 -0.86 7.66 0.57
C TYR A 146 -1.76 6.42 0.64
N LEU A 147 -2.22 5.88 -0.49
CA LEU A 147 -3.07 4.69 -0.53
C LEU A 147 -2.26 3.36 -0.50
N GLU A 148 -0.97 3.34 -0.86
CA GLU A 148 -0.24 2.07 -1.08
C GLU A 148 0.38 1.43 0.18
N HIS A 149 0.40 2.11 1.33
CA HIS A 149 1.00 1.59 2.59
C HIS A 149 0.02 1.54 3.75
N VAL A 150 -1.24 1.78 3.45
CA VAL A 150 -2.29 1.84 4.43
C VAL A 150 -2.83 0.43 4.66
N PRO A 151 -2.85 -0.07 5.90
CA PRO A 151 -3.44 -1.35 6.19
C PRO A 151 -4.92 -1.34 5.78
N VAL A 152 -5.37 -2.41 5.13
CA VAL A 152 -6.78 -2.65 4.74
C VAL A 152 -7.17 -4.07 5.12
N GLY A 153 -8.44 -4.24 5.51
CA GLY A 153 -8.97 -5.52 6.00
C GLY A 153 -8.37 -5.95 7.35
N TRP A 154 -8.41 -7.26 7.60
CA TRP A 154 -7.90 -7.87 8.81
C TRP A 154 -6.37 -7.74 8.94
N LYS A 155 -5.93 -7.28 10.10
CA LYS A 155 -4.50 -7.19 10.47
C LYS A 155 -4.29 -7.60 11.92
N LYS A 156 -3.32 -8.48 12.13
CA LYS A 156 -2.85 -8.86 13.47
C LYS A 156 -1.75 -7.91 13.90
N GLU A 157 -1.90 -7.35 15.08
CA GLU A 157 -0.98 -6.45 15.76
C GLU A 157 -0.72 -6.96 17.19
N ASP A 158 0.20 -6.33 17.93
CA ASP A 158 0.57 -6.77 19.28
C ASP A 158 -0.61 -6.82 20.25
N GLY A 159 -1.59 -5.93 20.11
CA GLY A 159 -2.80 -5.88 20.94
C GLY A 159 -3.95 -6.77 20.46
N GLY A 160 -3.81 -7.46 19.32
CA GLY A 160 -4.86 -8.31 18.77
C GLY A 160 -5.16 -8.03 17.29
N TRP A 161 -6.33 -8.46 16.84
CA TRP A 161 -6.79 -8.25 15.46
C TRP A 161 -7.51 -6.91 15.32
N ARG A 162 -7.18 -6.13 14.28
CA ARG A 162 -7.94 -4.96 13.84
C ARG A 162 -8.54 -5.18 12.46
N PHE A 163 -9.64 -4.51 12.17
CA PHE A 163 -10.18 -4.41 10.82
C PHE A 163 -10.06 -2.98 10.30
N TYR A 164 -9.26 -2.81 9.25
CA TYR A 164 -9.10 -1.54 8.55
C TYR A 164 -10.09 -1.42 7.40
N TYR A 165 -10.77 -0.27 7.29
CA TYR A 165 -11.65 -0.01 6.17
C TYR A 165 -10.88 -0.09 4.85
N ARG A 166 -11.53 -0.65 3.83
CA ARG A 166 -10.94 -0.84 2.49
C ARG A 166 -10.99 0.45 1.65
N ASP A 167 -11.10 1.61 2.30
CA ASP A 167 -11.13 2.94 1.66
C ASP A 167 -9.72 3.52 1.41
N GLY A 168 -8.67 2.80 1.84
CA GLY A 168 -7.28 3.19 1.70
C GLY A 168 -6.87 4.37 2.59
N ARG A 169 -7.69 4.76 3.58
CA ARG A 169 -7.41 5.90 4.48
C ARG A 169 -6.86 5.50 5.85
N GLY A 170 -6.76 4.21 6.13
CA GLY A 170 -6.11 3.67 7.33
C GLY A 170 -6.95 3.81 8.57
N ARG A 171 -8.23 4.15 8.37
CA ARG A 171 -9.25 4.11 9.39
C ARG A 171 -9.56 2.64 9.69
N TYR A 172 -9.76 2.33 10.96
CA TYR A 172 -10.15 1.01 11.43
C TYR A 172 -11.41 1.10 12.28
N VAL A 173 -12.11 -0.02 12.42
CA VAL A 173 -13.32 -0.13 13.24
C VAL A 173 -12.93 -0.01 14.71
N ARG A 174 -13.70 0.79 15.48
CA ARG A 174 -13.50 0.97 16.92
C ARG A 174 -14.83 1.31 17.59
N ASN A 175 -15.08 0.77 18.78
CA ASN A 175 -16.35 0.91 19.50
C ASN A 175 -17.59 0.65 18.62
N ASP A 176 -17.48 -0.31 17.71
CA ASP A 176 -18.55 -0.58 16.75
C ASP A 176 -18.55 -2.03 16.27
N TRP A 177 -19.71 -2.43 15.77
CA TRP A 177 -19.91 -3.69 15.07
C TRP A 177 -19.42 -3.57 13.63
N TYR A 178 -18.83 -4.65 13.09
CA TYR A 178 -18.52 -4.75 11.66
C TYR A 178 -18.90 -6.12 11.13
N CYS A 179 -19.56 -6.13 9.97
CA CYS A 179 -19.91 -7.34 9.24
C CYS A 179 -18.90 -7.57 8.12
N ASP A 180 -18.07 -8.61 8.24
CA ASP A 180 -17.18 -9.06 7.18
C ASP A 180 -17.70 -10.38 6.63
N ASN A 181 -18.06 -10.41 5.34
CA ASN A 181 -18.60 -11.59 4.65
C ASN A 181 -19.78 -12.27 5.36
N GLY A 182 -20.69 -11.49 5.96
CA GLY A 182 -21.88 -12.00 6.64
C GLY A 182 -21.65 -12.40 8.11
N VAL A 183 -20.42 -12.31 8.61
CA VAL A 183 -20.08 -12.58 10.01
C VAL A 183 -19.88 -11.27 10.75
N TRP A 184 -20.53 -11.13 11.90
CA TRP A 184 -20.43 -9.94 12.75
C TRP A 184 -19.32 -10.07 13.78
N TYR A 185 -18.61 -8.97 14.02
CA TYR A 185 -17.52 -8.83 14.99
C TYR A 185 -17.69 -7.52 15.76
N TRP A 186 -17.29 -7.51 17.03
CA TRP A 186 -17.24 -6.28 17.83
C TRP A 186 -15.78 -5.83 18.04
N PHE A 187 -15.54 -4.52 17.90
CA PHE A 187 -14.23 -3.91 18.15
C PHE A 187 -14.28 -2.96 19.34
N ASP A 188 -13.29 -3.06 20.22
CA ASP A 188 -13.16 -2.21 21.40
C ASP A 188 -12.75 -0.77 21.06
N GLY A 189 -12.53 0.06 22.09
CA GLY A 189 -12.15 1.46 21.91
C GLY A 189 -10.77 1.68 21.31
N ALA A 190 -9.86 0.70 21.44
CA ALA A 190 -8.57 0.71 20.76
C ALA A 190 -8.68 0.20 19.32
N GLY A 191 -9.80 -0.43 18.95
CA GLY A 191 -10.05 -1.02 17.64
C GLY A 191 -9.60 -2.46 17.52
N TYR A 192 -9.38 -3.15 18.64
CA TYR A 192 -9.09 -4.58 18.67
C TYR A 192 -10.38 -5.40 18.74
N MET A 193 -10.41 -6.49 17.98
CA MET A 193 -11.50 -7.45 17.95
C MET A 193 -11.65 -8.11 19.32
N VAL A 194 -12.87 -8.07 19.84
CA VAL A 194 -13.24 -8.74 21.08
C VAL A 194 -13.56 -10.20 20.78
N THR A 195 -12.99 -11.10 21.58
CA THR A 195 -13.11 -12.55 21.41
C THR A 195 -13.40 -13.23 22.74
N ASP A 196 -14.02 -14.40 22.65
CA ASP A 196 -14.28 -15.34 23.75
C ASP A 196 -14.86 -14.69 25.01
N THR A 197 -15.89 -13.87 24.85
CA THR A 197 -16.49 -13.16 25.97
C THR A 197 -17.91 -12.67 25.71
N TRP A 198 -18.61 -12.40 26.81
CA TRP A 198 -19.88 -11.70 26.80
C TRP A 198 -19.65 -10.20 26.62
N TYR A 199 -20.41 -9.59 25.72
CA TYR A 199 -20.37 -8.16 25.47
C TYR A 199 -21.76 -7.54 25.59
N ARG A 200 -21.88 -6.44 26.32
CA ARG A 200 -23.14 -5.71 26.49
C ARG A 200 -23.18 -4.49 25.60
N TYR A 201 -24.15 -4.43 24.70
CA TYR A 201 -24.38 -3.32 23.78
C TYR A 201 -25.86 -2.96 23.73
N LYS A 202 -26.20 -1.68 23.94
CA LYS A 202 -27.58 -1.16 23.93
C LYS A 202 -28.56 -2.05 24.70
N ASP A 203 -28.21 -2.38 25.95
CA ASP A 203 -28.99 -3.21 26.87
C ASP A 203 -29.21 -4.68 26.48
N HIS A 204 -28.52 -5.17 25.46
CA HIS A 204 -28.50 -6.59 25.11
C HIS A 204 -27.12 -7.20 25.33
N TRP A 205 -27.11 -8.46 25.74
CA TRP A 205 -25.90 -9.27 25.83
C TRP A 205 -25.69 -10.04 24.53
N TYR A 206 -24.44 -10.10 24.08
CA TYR A 206 -23.98 -10.84 22.91
C TYR A 206 -22.81 -11.70 23.34
N TYR A 207 -22.59 -12.84 22.67
CA TYR A 207 -21.39 -13.64 22.89
C TYR A 207 -20.50 -13.60 21.64
N LEU A 208 -19.24 -13.22 21.82
CA LEU A 208 -18.21 -13.26 20.79
C LEU A 208 -17.40 -14.54 21.00
N GLY A 209 -17.30 -15.40 19.99
CA GLY A 209 -16.55 -16.65 20.05
C GLY A 209 -15.03 -16.45 20.09
N GLU A 210 -14.28 -17.55 20.21
CA GLU A 210 -12.81 -17.55 20.16
C GLU A 210 -12.23 -16.93 18.88
N ASP A 211 -12.93 -17.08 17.76
CA ASP A 211 -12.60 -16.49 16.47
C ASP A 211 -13.10 -15.04 16.32
N GLY A 212 -13.73 -14.49 17.36
CA GLY A 212 -14.37 -13.18 17.38
C GLY A 212 -15.73 -13.09 16.72
N SER A 213 -16.21 -14.19 16.12
CA SER A 213 -17.53 -14.20 15.48
C SER A 213 -18.63 -14.04 16.53
N MET A 214 -19.59 -13.16 16.27
CA MET A 214 -20.82 -13.06 17.05
C MET A 214 -21.59 -14.37 16.92
N ARG A 215 -21.87 -15.02 18.04
CA ARG A 215 -22.68 -16.23 18.05
C ARG A 215 -24.17 -15.88 17.93
N THR A 216 -24.89 -16.80 17.33
CA THR A 216 -26.36 -16.91 17.36
C THR A 216 -26.68 -18.35 17.76
N GLY A 217 -27.94 -18.67 18.04
CA GLY A 217 -28.27 -20.06 18.33
C GLY A 217 -28.08 -20.45 19.78
N GLN A 218 -28.11 -21.77 20.02
CA GLN A 218 -27.74 -22.34 21.30
C GLN A 218 -26.22 -22.39 21.43
N ILE A 219 -25.68 -21.88 22.54
CA ILE A 219 -24.25 -21.92 22.86
C ILE A 219 -24.00 -22.51 24.24
N THR A 220 -22.79 -23.01 24.46
CA THR A 220 -22.32 -23.44 25.78
C THR A 220 -21.13 -22.58 26.20
N VAL A 221 -21.21 -21.98 27.38
CA VAL A 221 -20.15 -21.15 27.98
C VAL A 221 -19.98 -21.59 29.43
N ASP A 222 -18.77 -22.00 29.82
CA ASP A 222 -18.46 -22.52 31.16
C ASP A 222 -19.42 -23.61 31.66
N GLY A 223 -19.78 -24.54 30.76
CA GLY A 223 -20.71 -25.64 31.05
C GLY A 223 -22.18 -25.25 31.20
N LYS A 224 -22.52 -23.97 31.00
CA LYS A 224 -23.90 -23.46 31.02
C LYS A 224 -24.40 -23.24 29.60
N TRP A 225 -25.69 -23.51 29.39
CA TRP A 225 -26.33 -23.38 28.09
C TRP A 225 -27.04 -22.03 28.00
N TYR A 226 -26.85 -21.34 26.89
CA TYR A 226 -27.48 -20.06 26.59
C TYR A 226 -28.12 -20.11 25.20
N CYS A 227 -29.12 -19.28 24.98
CA CYS A 227 -29.76 -19.13 23.69
C CYS A 227 -29.69 -17.68 23.23
N LEU A 228 -29.23 -17.48 22.00
CA LEU A 228 -29.13 -16.19 21.32
C LEU A 228 -30.08 -16.17 20.12
N ASP A 229 -30.77 -15.06 19.90
CA ASP A 229 -31.64 -14.89 18.74
C ASP A 229 -30.86 -14.74 17.41
N LEU A 230 -31.57 -14.55 16.30
CA LEU A 230 -30.97 -14.38 14.97
C LEU A 230 -30.12 -13.10 14.85
N GLU A 231 -30.36 -12.12 15.71
CA GLU A 231 -29.56 -10.90 15.82
C GLU A 231 -28.43 -11.02 16.85
N GLY A 232 -28.23 -12.19 17.47
CA GLY A 232 -27.18 -12.50 18.44
C GLY A 232 -27.46 -12.05 19.88
N ARG A 233 -28.66 -11.53 20.16
CA ARG A 233 -29.03 -11.06 21.50
C ARG A 233 -29.35 -12.26 22.38
N MET A 234 -28.80 -12.25 23.60
CA MET A 234 -29.11 -13.24 24.63
C MET A 234 -30.56 -13.13 25.05
N MET A 235 -31.26 -14.25 24.94
CA MET A 235 -32.63 -14.35 25.39
C MET A 235 -32.68 -14.62 26.90
N THR A 236 -33.54 -13.88 27.59
CA THR A 236 -33.82 -14.07 29.02
C THR A 236 -35.26 -14.50 29.29
N GLU A 237 -36.12 -14.44 28.28
CA GLU A 237 -37.50 -14.89 28.37
C GLU A 237 -37.62 -16.41 28.23
N PRO A 238 -38.70 -17.03 28.76
CA PRO A 238 -38.93 -18.45 28.62
C PRO A 238 -38.94 -18.90 27.15
N VAL A 239 -38.23 -20.00 26.88
CA VAL A 239 -38.13 -20.63 25.56
C VAL A 239 -38.90 -21.94 25.53
N VAL A 240 -39.55 -22.24 24.40
CA VAL A 240 -40.29 -23.49 24.21
C VAL A 240 -39.52 -24.39 23.25
N LEU A 241 -39.19 -25.60 23.72
CA LEU A 241 -38.60 -26.66 22.90
C LEU A 241 -39.72 -27.53 22.33
N THR A 242 -39.77 -27.64 21.01
CA THR A 242 -40.78 -28.43 20.32
C THR A 242 -40.11 -29.65 19.68
N PRO A 243 -40.58 -30.89 19.92
CA PRO A 243 -40.06 -32.05 19.22
C PRO A 243 -40.51 -32.05 17.75
N ASP A 244 -39.61 -32.42 16.84
CA ASP A 244 -39.96 -32.74 15.46
C ASP A 244 -40.51 -34.18 15.34
N GLN A 245 -40.81 -34.60 14.11
CA GLN A 245 -41.34 -35.95 13.82
C GLN A 245 -40.42 -37.11 14.26
N ASN A 246 -39.13 -36.84 14.49
CA ASN A 246 -38.15 -37.83 14.96
C ASN A 246 -37.82 -37.65 16.46
N GLY A 247 -38.50 -36.74 17.15
CA GLY A 247 -38.28 -36.42 18.56
C GLY A 247 -37.12 -35.45 18.83
N ALA A 248 -36.49 -34.90 17.80
CA ALA A 248 -35.44 -33.89 17.98
C ALA A 248 -36.05 -32.56 18.42
N LEU A 249 -35.55 -31.98 19.51
CA LEU A 249 -36.02 -30.70 20.01
C LEU A 249 -35.48 -29.56 19.16
N TRP A 250 -36.36 -28.65 18.74
CA TRP A 250 -35.98 -27.40 18.07
C TRP A 250 -36.63 -26.19 18.74
N MET A 251 -35.99 -25.03 18.59
CA MET A 251 -36.47 -23.75 19.11
C MET A 251 -36.90 -22.85 17.95
N PRO A 252 -38.16 -22.38 17.92
CA PRO A 252 -38.61 -21.43 16.91
C PRO A 252 -37.88 -20.09 17.00
N GLY A 253 -37.50 -19.52 15.85
CA GLY A 253 -36.93 -18.17 15.77
C GLY A 253 -35.43 -18.07 16.10
N ILE A 254 -34.72 -19.20 16.09
CA ILE A 254 -33.29 -19.28 16.41
C ILE A 254 -32.55 -19.98 15.27
N ALA A 255 -31.28 -19.61 15.07
CA ALA A 255 -30.42 -20.28 14.10
C ALA A 255 -30.27 -21.77 14.46
N LYS A 256 -30.34 -22.65 13.44
CA LYS A 256 -30.11 -24.09 13.60
C LYS A 256 -28.64 -24.41 13.84
#